data_AF-A0A3D3UG56-F1
#
_entry.id   AF-A0A3D3UG56-F1
#
_cell.length_a   1.000
_cell.length_b   1.000
_cell.length_c   1.000
_cell.angle_alpha   90.00
_cell.angle_beta   90.00
_cell.angle_gamma   90.00
#
_symmetry.space_group_name_H-M   'P 1'
#
loop_
_entity.id
_entity.type
_entity.pdbx_description
1 polymer ?
#
loop_
_entity_poly.entity_id
_entity_poly.type
_entity_poly.pdbx_seq_one_letter_code
_entity_poly.pdbx_strand_id
1 'polypeptide(L)'
;MQHFNNLTPAQAERLAMLAEECGEVIQAVGKILRHGYDSYHPEEAAKFPENRQTNRDALVRELTDLSAVIVMIEQDAVIVSFDAVTTALRHKMRYTHCQSN
;
A
#
# COMPACT_ATOMS: atom_id res chain seq x y z
N MET A 1 14.87 26.55 -11.44
CA MET A 1 14.64 25.69 -12.63
C MET A 1 13.17 25.33 -12.66
N GLN A 2 12.50 25.44 -13.81
CA GLN A 2 11.18 24.83 -13.98
C GLN A 2 11.39 23.32 -14.12
N HIS A 3 10.68 22.51 -13.35
CA HIS A 3 10.70 21.06 -13.51
C HIS A 3 10.08 20.69 -14.88
N PHE A 4 10.67 19.71 -15.58
CA PHE A 4 10.19 19.26 -16.91
C PHE A 4 8.70 18.87 -16.93
N ASN A 5 8.21 18.32 -15.82
CA ASN A 5 6.82 17.87 -15.65
C ASN A 5 5.88 18.97 -15.09
N ASN A 6 6.37 20.20 -14.89
CA ASN A 6 5.62 21.34 -14.34
C ASN A 6 4.96 21.09 -12.97
N LEU A 7 5.44 20.10 -12.21
CA LEU A 7 4.97 19.87 -10.85
C LEU A 7 5.56 20.91 -9.89
N THR A 8 4.76 21.33 -8.92
CA THR A 8 5.29 22.00 -7.73
C THR A 8 6.14 21.03 -6.92
N PRO A 9 7.10 21.51 -6.11
CA PRO A 9 7.88 20.63 -5.23
C PRO A 9 7.01 19.75 -4.33
N ALA A 10 5.91 20.28 -3.80
CA ALA A 10 4.98 19.54 -2.94
C ALA A 10 4.22 18.43 -3.68
N GLN A 11 3.82 18.66 -4.93
CA GLN A 11 3.22 17.64 -5.79
C GLN A 11 4.22 16.52 -6.10
N ALA A 12 5.46 16.88 -6.43
CA ALA A 12 6.51 15.92 -6.71
C ALA A 12 6.83 15.05 -5.48
N GLU A 13 6.88 15.66 -4.28
CA GLU A 13 7.08 14.96 -3.01
C GLU A 13 5.96 13.96 -2.71
N ARG A 14 4.68 14.38 -2.83
CA ARG A 14 3.55 13.48 -2.60
C ARG A 14 3.51 12.31 -3.59
N LEU A 15 3.84 12.54 -4.86
CA LEU A 15 3.95 11.45 -5.84
C LEU A 15 5.13 10.51 -5.54
N ALA A 16 6.24 11.02 -5.01
CA ALA A 16 7.35 10.17 -4.58
C ALA A 16 6.95 9.29 -3.39
N MET A 17 6.27 9.86 -2.37
CA MET A 17 5.71 9.10 -1.26
C MET A 17 4.73 8.04 -1.75
N LEU A 18 3.84 8.36 -2.69
CA LEU A 18 2.89 7.38 -3.25
C LEU A 18 3.62 6.21 -3.90
N ALA A 19 4.68 6.49 -4.66
CA ALA A 19 5.48 5.46 -5.31
C ALA A 19 6.22 4.58 -4.27
N GLU A 20 6.74 5.17 -3.21
CA GLU A 20 7.39 4.47 -2.09
C GLU A 20 6.42 3.51 -1.40
N GLU A 21 5.26 4.00 -0.94
CA GLU A 21 4.26 3.18 -0.24
C GLU A 21 3.72 2.04 -1.13
N CYS A 22 3.51 2.30 -2.43
CA CYS A 22 3.15 1.25 -3.38
C CYS A 22 4.23 0.16 -3.47
N GLY A 23 5.51 0.56 -3.44
CA GLY A 23 6.65 -0.35 -3.41
C GLY A 23 6.68 -1.21 -2.14
N GLU A 24 6.43 -0.62 -0.98
CA GLU A 24 6.38 -1.33 0.31
C GLU A 24 5.22 -2.34 0.35
N VAL A 25 4.03 -1.96 -0.11
CA VAL A 25 2.89 -2.89 -0.26
C VAL A 25 3.26 -4.08 -1.17
N ILE A 26 3.92 -3.83 -2.31
CA ILE A 26 4.37 -4.90 -3.21
C ILE A 26 5.36 -5.83 -2.49
N GLN A 27 6.29 -5.29 -1.71
CA GLN A 27 7.25 -6.10 -0.94
C GLN A 27 6.54 -6.95 0.12
N ALA A 28 5.59 -6.38 0.87
CA ALA A 28 4.79 -7.08 1.88
C ALA A 28 3.97 -8.22 1.25
N VAL A 29 3.25 -7.94 0.16
CA VAL A 29 2.51 -8.97 -0.61
C VAL A 29 3.46 -10.06 -1.10
N GLY A 30 4.63 -9.69 -1.63
CA GLY A 30 5.65 -10.63 -2.07
C GLY A 30 6.19 -11.52 -0.96
N LYS A 31 6.27 -11.04 0.29
CA LYS A 31 6.63 -11.86 1.46
C LYS A 31 5.50 -12.82 1.83
N ILE A 32 4.25 -12.35 1.85
CA ILE A 32 3.06 -13.17 2.14
C ILE A 32 2.92 -14.31 1.14
N LEU A 33 3.07 -14.03 -0.16
CA LEU A 33 2.94 -15.06 -1.20
C LEU A 33 4.04 -16.13 -1.12
N ARG A 34 5.22 -15.81 -0.58
CA ARG A 34 6.34 -16.75 -0.43
C ARG A 34 6.31 -17.52 0.89
N HIS A 35 5.91 -16.86 1.98
CA HIS A 35 6.11 -17.36 3.34
C HIS A 35 4.81 -17.54 4.14
N GLY A 36 3.68 -17.03 3.65
CA GLY A 36 2.40 -17.03 4.37
C GLY A 36 2.18 -15.79 5.23
N TYR A 37 0.93 -15.59 5.63
CA TYR A 37 0.49 -14.40 6.39
C TYR A 37 1.09 -14.30 7.79
N ASP A 38 1.16 -15.42 8.52
CA ASP A 38 1.52 -15.41 9.94
C ASP A 38 3.03 -15.64 10.16
N SER A 39 3.81 -15.73 9.08
CA SER A 39 5.27 -15.75 9.10
C SER A 39 5.83 -14.36 9.44
N TYR A 40 7.04 -14.31 9.98
CA TYR A 40 7.73 -13.11 10.43
C TYR A 40 9.23 -13.17 10.15
N HIS A 41 9.92 -12.03 10.18
CA HIS A 41 11.36 -11.98 9.92
C HIS A 41 12.16 -12.58 11.10
N PRO A 42 13.02 -13.59 10.89
CA PRO A 42 13.73 -14.26 11.98
C PRO A 42 14.61 -13.32 12.80
N GLU A 43 15.28 -12.37 12.16
CA GLU A 43 16.15 -11.42 12.87
C GLU A 43 15.38 -10.39 13.69
N GLU A 44 14.21 -9.96 13.22
CA GLU A 44 13.37 -9.02 13.99
C GLU A 44 12.76 -9.74 15.19
N ALA A 45 12.33 -10.98 15.01
CA ALA A 45 11.87 -11.81 16.10
C ALA A 45 12.95 -12.13 17.13
N ALA A 46 14.22 -12.18 16.72
CA ALA A 46 15.35 -12.32 17.65
C ALA A 46 15.64 -11.01 18.41
N LYS A 47 15.46 -9.85 17.77
CA LYS A 47 15.69 -8.52 18.37
C LYS A 47 14.55 -8.10 19.31
N PHE A 48 13.31 -8.42 18.96
CA PHE A 48 12.09 -8.02 19.70
C PHE A 48 11.16 -9.23 19.89
N PRO A 49 11.53 -10.21 20.74
CA PRO A 49 10.82 -11.48 20.84
C PRO A 49 9.38 -11.35 21.35
N GLU A 50 9.09 -10.33 22.16
CA GLU A 50 7.75 -9.97 22.63
C GLU A 50 6.92 -9.16 21.63
N ASN A 51 7.53 -8.60 20.58
CA ASN A 51 6.86 -7.74 19.59
C ASN A 51 7.20 -8.18 18.16
N ARG A 52 6.97 -9.46 17.87
CA ARG A 52 7.19 -10.01 16.52
C ARG A 52 6.09 -9.51 15.59
N GLN A 53 6.49 -8.82 14.53
CA GLN A 53 5.57 -8.39 13.49
C GLN A 53 5.36 -9.52 12.48
N THR A 54 4.12 -9.92 12.26
CA THR A 54 3.78 -10.87 11.18
C THR A 54 3.74 -10.16 9.82
N ASN A 55 3.83 -10.91 8.73
CA ASN A 55 3.65 -10.36 7.38
C ASN A 55 2.27 -9.71 7.21
N ARG A 56 1.24 -10.21 7.92
CA ARG A 56 -0.09 -9.58 7.97
C ARG A 56 -0.02 -8.20 8.63
N ASP A 57 0.64 -8.09 9.78
CA ASP A 57 0.78 -6.82 10.49
C ASP A 57 1.58 -5.80 9.66
N ALA A 58 2.63 -6.26 9.00
CA ALA A 58 3.40 -5.44 8.06
C ALA A 58 2.52 -4.94 6.90
N LEU A 59 1.72 -5.81 6.26
CA LEU A 59 0.81 -5.39 5.20
C LEU A 59 -0.24 -4.38 5.68
N VAL A 60 -0.78 -4.54 6.90
CA VAL A 60 -1.73 -3.57 7.48
C VAL A 60 -1.06 -2.21 7.66
N ARG A 61 0.19 -2.18 8.11
CA ARG A 61 0.98 -0.94 8.24
C ARG A 61 1.13 -0.26 6.87
N GLU A 62 1.63 -0.96 5.86
CA GLU A 62 1.86 -0.32 4.54
C GLU A 62 0.56 0.13 3.87
N LEU A 63 -0.54 -0.61 4.03
CA LEU A 63 -1.85 -0.19 3.51
C LEU A 63 -2.38 1.04 4.24
N THR A 64 -2.04 1.20 5.52
CA THR A 64 -2.41 2.38 6.32
C THR A 64 -1.60 3.59 5.86
N ASP A 65 -0.28 3.42 5.67
CA ASP A 65 0.62 4.48 5.20
C ASP A 65 0.25 4.91 3.76
N LEU A 66 -0.02 3.94 2.86
CA LEU A 66 -0.57 4.21 1.53
C LEU A 66 -1.89 4.98 1.58
N SER A 67 -2.80 4.62 2.49
CA SER A 67 -4.09 5.32 2.64
C SER A 67 -3.89 6.76 3.09
N ALA A 68 -2.94 7.02 3.99
CA ALA A 68 -2.58 8.38 4.40
C ALA A 68 -2.05 9.21 3.22
N VAL A 69 -1.19 8.63 2.39
CA VAL A 69 -0.65 9.31 1.20
C VAL A 69 -1.73 9.56 0.14
N ILE A 70 -2.69 8.64 -0.04
CA ILE A 70 -3.85 8.87 -0.92
C ILE A 70 -4.62 10.12 -0.47
N VAL A 71 -4.91 10.26 0.82
CA VAL A 71 -5.59 11.44 1.38
C VAL A 71 -4.77 12.72 1.16
N MET A 72 -3.43 12.65 1.27
CA MET A 72 -2.56 13.80 0.99
C MET A 72 -2.61 14.24 -0.48
N ILE A 73 -2.69 13.29 -1.41
CA ILE A 73 -2.71 13.54 -2.86
C ILE A 73 -4.05 14.11 -3.34
N GLU A 74 -5.15 13.91 -2.61
CA GLU A 74 -6.43 14.55 -2.95
C GLU A 74 -6.34 16.09 -2.96
N GLN A 75 -5.37 16.66 -2.25
CA GLN A 75 -5.06 18.11 -2.29
C GLN A 75 -4.58 18.58 -3.68
N ASP A 76 -4.11 17.66 -4.52
CA ASP A 76 -3.63 17.92 -5.89
C ASP A 76 -4.68 17.64 -6.97
N ALA A 77 -5.96 17.59 -6.59
CA ALA A 77 -7.10 17.28 -7.47
C ALA A 77 -7.11 15.84 -8.01
N VAL A 78 -6.32 14.93 -7.43
CA VAL A 78 -6.41 13.49 -7.67
C VAL A 78 -7.42 12.91 -6.68
N ILE A 79 -8.70 12.86 -7.08
CA ILE A 79 -9.80 12.46 -6.20
C ILE A 79 -10.13 10.98 -6.41
N VAL A 80 -10.09 10.17 -5.35
CA VAL A 80 -10.55 8.78 -5.37
C VAL A 80 -12.00 8.73 -4.92
N SER A 81 -12.95 8.59 -5.86
CA SER A 81 -14.37 8.54 -5.48
C SER A 81 -14.78 7.17 -4.97
N PHE A 82 -15.56 7.15 -3.88
CA PHE A 82 -16.11 5.91 -3.31
C PHE A 82 -16.96 5.13 -4.33
N ASP A 83 -17.69 5.82 -5.20
CA ASP A 83 -18.49 5.20 -6.27
C ASP A 83 -17.62 4.53 -7.32
N ALA A 84 -16.48 5.15 -7.71
CA ALA A 84 -15.53 4.55 -8.62
C ALA A 84 -14.88 3.30 -8.01
N VAL A 85 -14.53 3.35 -6.72
CA VAL A 85 -14.01 2.18 -5.96
C VAL A 85 -15.05 1.05 -5.95
N THR A 86 -16.31 1.36 -5.63
CA THR A 86 -17.40 0.38 -5.62
C THR A 86 -17.61 -0.26 -7.00
N THR A 87 -17.53 0.55 -8.06
CA THR A 87 -17.65 0.07 -9.44
C THR A 87 -16.47 -0.84 -9.81
N ALA A 88 -15.26 -0.43 -9.47
CA ALA A 88 -14.05 -1.24 -9.67
C ALA A 88 -14.11 -2.56 -8.89
N LEU A 89 -14.58 -2.55 -7.64
CA LEU A 89 -14.75 -3.73 -6.81
C LEU A 89 -15.69 -4.74 -7.48
N ARG A 90 -16.89 -4.31 -7.91
CA ARG A 90 -17.84 -5.19 -8.63
C ARG A 90 -17.22 -5.80 -9.87
N HIS A 91 -16.47 -5.02 -10.64
CA HIS A 91 -15.79 -5.51 -11.82
C HIS A 91 -14.72 -6.55 -11.46
N LYS A 92 -13.88 -6.30 -10.46
CA LYS A 92 -12.83 -7.23 -10.04
C LYS A 92 -13.40 -8.53 -9.46
N MET A 93 -14.46 -8.45 -8.66
CA MET A 93 -15.16 -9.63 -8.13
C MET A 93 -15.69 -10.54 -9.23
N ARG A 94 -16.01 -10.02 -10.43
CA ARG A 94 -16.43 -10.86 -11.56
C ARG A 94 -15.32 -11.81 -12.06
N TYR A 95 -14.06 -11.46 -11.86
CA TYR A 95 -12.89 -12.21 -12.36
C TYR A 95 -12.07 -12.88 -11.26
N THR A 96 -12.42 -12.69 -9.98
CA THR A 96 -11.81 -13.49 -8.90
C THR A 96 -12.46 -14.86 -8.88
N HIS A 97 -11.69 -15.87 -9.28
CA HIS A 97 -12.14 -17.26 -9.39
C HIS A 97 -12.24 -17.98 -8.02
N CYS A 98 -11.51 -17.50 -7.01
CA CYS A 98 -11.57 -18.00 -5.65
C CYS A 98 -12.21 -16.93 -4.76
N GLN A 99 -13.50 -17.07 -4.46
CA GLN A 99 -14.29 -16.12 -3.65
C GLN A 99 -14.68 -16.69 -2.28
N SER A 100 -14.25 -17.92 -1.97
CA SER A 100 -14.63 -18.61 -0.75
C SER A 100 -13.83 -18.09 0.45
N ASN A 101 -14.54 -17.80 1.54
CA ASN A 101 -14.08 -18.10 2.89
C ASN A 101 -14.71 -19.41 3.33
#